data_AF-A0A1I6HJK2-F1
#
_entry.id   AF-A0A1I6HJK2-F1
#
_cell.length_a   1.000
_cell.length_b   1.000
_cell.length_c   1.000
_cell.angle_alpha   90.00
_cell.angle_beta   90.00
_cell.angle_gamma   90.00
#
_symmetry.space_group_name_H-M   'P 1'
#
loop_
_entity.id
_entity.type
_entity.pdbx_description
1 polymer ?
#
loop_
_entity_poly.entity_id
_entity_poly.type
_entity_poly.pdbx_seq_one_letter_code
_entity_poly.pdbx_strand_id
1 'polypeptide(L)'
;MKRVKLLILLISVLMVSGCSGKSEGAKQSNQTSELEQIQEPVATKEDENNTVADQEEALILPETDNTTGKVMIQTVSDSYAYPLNSYIITSANGEVVIVDPTQMPSKEVVDLNPAAIVNTHGHDDHVDKKFNDSYPESQTIKYVKDDINTKDFHIYTILSSHSGDTIEEANNNVIAVFEVDGLRIVHMGDIGQTALTEEQLEALGEVDVAFMQFENSYSDMTLKNEKGFKIIEQLNPKIVIPTHYTDKALPVLEEKYGAIQVFENKLTIAKNELPDTTLNVYQIQNEHKYK
;
A
#
# COMPACT_ATOMS: atom_id res chain seq x y z
N MET A 1 12.80 -43.79 32.03
CA MET A 1 13.31 -45.05 31.43
C MET A 1 12.17 -45.82 30.78
N LYS A 2 12.04 -45.77 29.45
CA LYS A 2 11.43 -46.79 28.57
C LYS A 2 11.78 -46.40 27.13
N ARG A 3 12.02 -47.43 26.31
CA ARG A 3 13.05 -47.49 25.28
C ARG A 3 12.57 -47.08 23.87
N VAL A 4 13.46 -46.33 23.22
CA VAL A 4 13.76 -46.16 21.78
C VAL A 4 13.28 -47.30 20.86
N LYS A 5 12.70 -46.93 19.71
CA LYS A 5 12.95 -47.58 18.41
C LYS A 5 13.10 -46.53 17.32
N LEU A 6 14.34 -46.37 16.90
CA LEU A 6 14.84 -45.62 15.75
C LEU A 6 14.65 -46.49 14.49
N LEU A 7 13.99 -45.98 13.45
CA LEU A 7 13.91 -46.63 12.15
C LEU A 7 14.68 -45.76 11.14
N ILE A 8 15.82 -46.29 10.70
CA ILE A 8 16.68 -45.74 9.66
C ILE A 8 16.18 -46.30 8.33
N LEU A 9 15.85 -45.44 7.36
CA LEU A 9 15.61 -45.87 5.97
C LEU A 9 16.72 -45.30 5.07
N LEU A 10 17.35 -46.22 4.33
CA LEU A 10 18.53 -46.03 3.51
C LEU A 10 18.25 -45.20 2.24
N ILE A 11 19.23 -44.37 1.92
CA ILE A 11 19.44 -43.63 0.68
C ILE A 11 19.81 -44.59 -0.46
N SER A 12 19.23 -44.42 -1.65
CA SER A 12 19.75 -44.98 -2.90
C SER A 12 19.92 -43.87 -3.94
N VAL A 13 21.18 -43.44 -4.11
CA VAL A 13 21.67 -42.59 -5.19
C VAL A 13 21.87 -43.46 -6.43
N LEU A 14 21.33 -43.04 -7.57
CA LEU A 14 21.66 -43.59 -8.88
C LEU A 14 22.24 -42.46 -9.74
N MET A 15 23.57 -42.45 -9.83
CA MET A 15 24.30 -41.73 -10.86
C MET A 15 24.43 -42.63 -12.08
N VAL A 16 24.16 -42.09 -13.27
CA VAL A 16 24.59 -42.70 -14.54
C VAL A 16 25.41 -41.66 -15.28
N SER A 17 26.65 -42.02 -15.60
CA SER A 17 27.60 -41.29 -16.45
C SER A 17 28.04 -42.20 -17.60
N GLY A 18 28.34 -41.60 -18.75
CA GLY A 18 29.02 -42.22 -19.91
C GLY A 18 28.05 -42.60 -21.04
N CYS A 19 28.34 -42.42 -22.33
CA CYS A 19 29.59 -42.17 -23.03
C CYS A 19 29.35 -41.44 -24.38
N SER A 20 30.37 -40.70 -24.81
CA SER A 20 30.58 -40.19 -26.17
C SER A 20 30.97 -41.27 -27.17
N GLY A 21 30.65 -41.09 -28.46
CA GLY A 21 31.28 -41.83 -29.56
C GLY A 21 30.70 -41.51 -30.95
N LYS A 22 31.51 -40.88 -31.81
CA LYS A 22 31.27 -40.48 -33.21
C LYS A 22 31.45 -41.63 -34.22
N SER A 23 30.76 -41.53 -35.36
CA SER A 23 31.23 -41.51 -36.79
C SER A 23 30.06 -41.97 -37.69
N GLU A 24 29.88 -41.65 -38.97
CA GLU A 24 30.69 -41.05 -40.05
C GLU A 24 29.78 -40.82 -41.29
N GLY A 25 30.25 -40.01 -42.27
CA GLY A 25 29.75 -40.01 -43.66
C GLY A 25 29.27 -38.64 -44.19
N ALA A 26 30.13 -37.70 -44.57
CA ALA A 26 30.97 -37.60 -45.78
C ALA A 26 30.28 -36.92 -47.00
N LYS A 27 30.77 -35.73 -47.36
CA LYS A 27 31.35 -35.31 -48.67
C LYS A 27 31.35 -33.76 -48.77
N GLN A 28 32.54 -33.13 -48.74
CA GLN A 28 33.36 -32.66 -49.90
C GLN A 28 32.78 -31.34 -50.49
N SER A 29 33.48 -30.22 -50.68
CA SER A 29 34.88 -29.87 -50.99
C SER A 29 35.16 -28.40 -50.59
N ASN A 30 36.34 -28.03 -50.05
CA ASN A 30 37.49 -27.36 -50.73
C ASN A 30 37.12 -26.11 -51.56
N GLN A 31 37.79 -24.95 -51.56
CA GLN A 31 38.97 -24.41 -50.86
C GLN A 31 39.13 -22.93 -51.31
N THR A 32 39.57 -22.05 -50.41
CA THR A 32 40.47 -20.87 -50.59
C THR A 32 40.15 -19.59 -51.41
N SER A 33 40.54 -18.48 -50.75
CA SER A 33 41.21 -17.23 -51.18
C SER A 33 40.40 -15.98 -51.62
N GLU A 34 40.37 -14.98 -50.71
CA GLU A 34 40.89 -13.59 -50.86
C GLU A 34 41.53 -13.25 -52.23
N LEU A 35 41.36 -12.10 -52.90
CA LEU A 35 40.96 -10.70 -52.65
C LEU A 35 40.48 -10.08 -53.98
N GLU A 36 39.61 -9.05 -53.97
CA GLU A 36 39.85 -7.74 -54.63
C GLU A 36 38.61 -6.82 -54.60
N GLN A 37 38.88 -5.54 -54.39
CA GLN A 37 37.93 -4.42 -54.31
C GLN A 37 37.34 -4.07 -55.68
N ILE A 38 36.04 -3.74 -55.72
CA ILE A 38 35.48 -2.77 -56.68
C ILE A 38 34.48 -1.88 -55.93
N GLN A 39 34.65 -0.58 -56.11
CA GLN A 39 33.93 0.53 -55.48
C GLN A 39 32.86 1.07 -56.44
N GLU A 40 31.86 1.78 -55.88
CA GLU A 40 30.88 2.73 -56.45
C GLU A 40 29.38 2.33 -56.31
N PRO A 41 28.42 3.28 -56.22
CA PRO A 41 28.39 4.45 -55.34
C PRO A 41 27.02 4.63 -54.60
N VAL A 42 27.10 5.36 -53.48
CA VAL A 42 26.13 6.30 -52.86
C VAL A 42 24.62 6.11 -53.09
N ALA A 43 23.90 5.84 -51.99
CA ALA A 43 22.60 6.46 -51.71
C ALA A 43 22.54 6.82 -50.22
N THR A 44 22.72 8.10 -49.92
CA THR A 44 22.49 8.71 -48.60
C THR A 44 21.02 8.56 -48.22
N LYS A 45 20.74 7.79 -47.17
CA LYS A 45 19.52 7.97 -46.38
C LYS A 45 19.87 8.88 -45.23
N GLU A 46 19.22 10.03 -45.21
CA GLU A 46 19.24 10.98 -44.11
C GLU A 46 18.74 10.26 -42.85
N ASP A 47 19.59 10.19 -41.83
CA ASP A 47 19.17 9.81 -40.49
C ASP A 47 18.32 10.97 -39.94
N GLU A 48 16.99 10.80 -40.01
CA GLU A 48 16.08 11.57 -39.17
C GLU A 48 16.36 11.18 -37.72
N ASN A 49 17.25 11.96 -37.12
CA ASN A 49 17.55 11.96 -35.70
C ASN A 49 16.29 12.46 -34.97
N ASN A 50 15.33 11.57 -34.77
CA ASN A 50 14.17 11.83 -33.93
C ASN A 50 14.64 11.73 -32.47
N THR A 51 15.32 12.78 -32.01
CA THR A 51 15.52 13.03 -30.59
C THR A 51 14.13 13.29 -30.01
N VAL A 52 13.51 12.23 -29.49
CA VAL A 52 12.48 12.39 -28.47
C VAL A 52 13.19 13.04 -27.30
N ALA A 53 13.09 14.36 -27.21
CA ALA A 53 13.45 15.05 -25.99
C ALA A 53 12.56 14.45 -24.91
N ASP A 54 13.16 13.82 -23.89
CA ASP A 54 12.47 13.48 -22.65
C ASP A 54 11.84 14.78 -22.14
N GLN A 55 10.54 14.92 -22.33
CA GLN A 55 9.80 15.94 -21.61
C GLN A 55 9.68 15.40 -20.19
N GLU A 56 10.52 15.93 -19.31
CA GLU A 56 10.44 15.70 -17.87
C GLU A 56 9.00 16.00 -17.45
N GLU A 57 8.25 14.96 -17.05
CA GLU A 57 6.86 15.12 -16.66
C GLU A 57 6.78 16.07 -15.46
N ALA A 58 5.80 16.98 -15.46
CA ALA A 58 5.62 17.90 -14.36
C ALA A 58 5.30 17.14 -13.06
N LEU A 59 6.03 17.47 -11.98
CA LEU A 59 5.77 16.91 -10.66
C LEU A 59 4.39 17.32 -10.14
N ILE A 60 3.71 16.40 -9.47
CA ILE A 60 2.45 16.59 -8.76
C ILE A 60 2.71 16.20 -7.31
N LEU A 61 3.13 17.17 -6.50
CA LEU A 61 3.57 16.92 -5.12
C LEU A 61 2.40 16.96 -4.12
N PRO A 62 2.50 16.22 -2.99
CA PRO A 62 1.58 16.40 -1.87
C PRO A 62 1.63 17.82 -1.32
N GLU A 63 0.48 18.30 -0.85
CA GLU A 63 0.37 19.60 -0.18
C GLU A 63 0.94 19.52 1.23
N THR A 64 1.88 20.40 1.55
CA THR A 64 2.50 20.52 2.89
C THR A 64 1.81 21.58 3.75
N ASP A 65 1.16 22.57 3.13
CA ASP A 65 0.46 23.63 3.84
C ASP A 65 -1.05 23.36 3.82
N ASN A 66 -1.69 23.38 5.00
CA ASN A 66 -3.13 23.32 5.10
C ASN A 66 -3.72 24.70 5.40
N THR A 67 -4.25 25.36 4.36
CA THR A 67 -4.91 26.67 4.48
C THR A 67 -6.43 26.58 4.56
N THR A 68 -6.99 25.36 4.58
CA THR A 68 -8.43 25.14 4.45
C THR A 68 -9.20 25.38 5.75
N GLY A 69 -8.50 25.37 6.89
CA GLY A 69 -9.12 25.42 8.22
C GLY A 69 -9.90 24.15 8.58
N LYS A 70 -9.64 23.04 7.87
CA LYS A 70 -10.30 21.73 8.03
C LYS A 70 -9.24 20.63 8.08
N VAL A 71 -9.60 19.44 8.53
CA VAL A 71 -8.70 18.28 8.36
C VAL A 71 -8.55 17.99 6.88
N MET A 72 -7.31 17.78 6.44
CA MET A 72 -6.97 17.42 5.06
C MET A 72 -6.38 16.01 5.04
N ILE A 73 -6.94 15.14 4.21
CA ILE A 73 -6.50 13.77 3.99
C ILE A 73 -6.02 13.66 2.55
N GLN A 74 -4.78 13.23 2.34
CA GLN A 74 -4.21 12.94 1.02
C GLN A 74 -3.83 11.47 0.94
N THR A 75 -4.05 10.85 -0.22
CA THR A 75 -3.53 9.51 -0.53
C THR A 75 -2.21 9.68 -1.27
N VAL A 76 -1.11 9.09 -0.79
CA VAL A 76 0.23 9.36 -1.35
C VAL A 76 1.09 8.11 -1.38
N SER A 77 1.35 7.57 -2.58
CA SER A 77 2.25 6.43 -2.81
C SER A 77 2.64 6.37 -4.28
N ASP A 78 3.91 6.14 -4.61
CA ASP A 78 4.35 5.92 -5.99
C ASP A 78 4.30 4.43 -6.36
N SER A 79 3.74 3.60 -5.47
CA SER A 79 3.53 2.20 -5.74
C SER A 79 2.42 2.00 -6.77
N TYR A 80 2.79 1.48 -7.94
CA TYR A 80 1.81 1.04 -8.94
C TYR A 80 0.89 -0.07 -8.42
N ALA A 81 1.41 -0.95 -7.55
CA ALA A 81 0.64 -2.07 -7.00
C ALA A 81 -0.28 -1.65 -5.85
N TYR A 82 0.15 -0.67 -5.05
CA TYR A 82 -0.54 -0.22 -3.84
C TYR A 82 -0.56 1.32 -3.78
N PRO A 83 -1.32 1.99 -4.68
CA PRO A 83 -1.31 3.45 -4.73
C PRO A 83 -2.20 4.09 -3.65
N LEU A 84 -2.99 3.29 -2.91
CA LEU A 84 -4.09 3.78 -2.06
C LEU A 84 -4.04 3.32 -0.60
N ASN A 85 -2.87 2.97 -0.06
CA ASN A 85 -2.73 2.48 1.32
C ASN A 85 -1.92 3.41 2.25
N SER A 86 -1.36 4.48 1.69
CA SER A 86 -0.55 5.46 2.44
C SER A 86 -1.28 6.79 2.49
N TYR A 87 -1.43 7.34 3.69
CA TYR A 87 -2.19 8.58 3.88
C TYR A 87 -1.40 9.63 4.66
N ILE A 88 -1.58 10.88 4.22
CA ILE A 88 -1.18 12.08 4.95
C ILE A 88 -2.44 12.66 5.57
N ILE A 89 -2.50 12.75 6.90
CA ILE A 89 -3.58 13.39 7.64
C ILE A 89 -3.02 14.67 8.24
N THR A 90 -3.57 15.81 7.84
CA THR A 90 -3.14 17.14 8.29
C THR A 90 -4.25 17.79 9.08
N SER A 91 -3.96 18.23 10.31
CA SER A 91 -4.91 18.99 11.14
C SER A 91 -5.29 20.31 10.47
N ALA A 92 -6.40 20.91 10.92
CA ALA A 92 -6.82 22.26 10.50
C ALA A 92 -5.75 23.33 10.79
N ASN A 93 -4.84 23.07 11.72
CA ASN A 93 -3.73 23.96 12.09
C ASN A 93 -2.39 23.58 11.43
N GLY A 94 -2.36 22.56 10.57
CA GLY A 94 -1.20 22.19 9.76
C GLY A 94 -0.25 21.17 10.38
N GLU A 95 -0.56 20.54 11.51
CA GLU A 95 0.24 19.41 12.01
C GLU A 95 -0.04 18.16 11.17
N VAL A 96 1.00 17.40 10.83
CA VAL A 96 0.93 16.27 9.90
C VAL A 96 1.18 14.95 10.62
N VAL A 97 0.35 13.95 10.31
CA VAL A 97 0.56 12.54 10.67
C VAL A 97 0.56 11.70 9.40
N ILE A 98 1.47 10.74 9.34
CA ILE A 98 1.58 9.79 8.22
C ILE A 98 1.17 8.40 8.70
N VAL A 99 0.36 7.70 7.94
CA VAL A 99 0.00 6.31 8.20
C VAL A 99 0.33 5.41 7.01
N ASP A 100 0.91 4.25 7.32
CA ASP A 100 1.33 3.20 6.38
C ASP A 100 2.13 3.70 5.17
N PRO A 101 3.19 4.51 5.39
CA PRO A 101 3.99 5.07 4.30
C PRO A 101 4.55 3.97 3.40
N THR A 102 4.37 4.11 2.09
CA THR A 102 4.81 3.16 1.07
C THR A 102 5.27 3.91 -0.16
N GLN A 103 6.54 3.72 -0.54
CA GLN A 103 7.15 4.43 -1.67
C GLN A 103 6.88 5.94 -1.64
N MET A 104 7.04 6.55 -0.47
CA MET A 104 6.77 7.97 -0.25
C MET A 104 7.78 8.85 -1.01
N PRO A 105 7.44 10.12 -1.31
CA PRO A 105 8.43 11.05 -1.83
C PRO A 105 9.59 11.22 -0.84
N SER A 106 10.79 11.45 -1.37
CA SER A 106 11.94 11.73 -0.50
C SER A 106 11.77 13.09 0.17
N LYS A 107 12.35 13.25 1.36
CA LYS A 107 12.40 14.54 2.08
C LYS A 107 13.04 15.67 1.27
N GLU A 108 13.94 15.33 0.33
CA GLU A 108 14.58 16.30 -0.56
C GLU A 108 13.60 16.84 -1.63
N VAL A 109 12.62 16.04 -2.04
CA VAL A 109 11.59 16.45 -3.02
C VAL A 109 10.46 17.21 -2.32
N VAL A 110 9.98 16.71 -1.18
CA VAL A 110 8.98 17.39 -0.35
C VAL A 110 9.22 17.03 1.12
N ASP A 111 9.42 18.06 1.94
CA ASP A 111 9.56 17.88 3.39
C ASP A 111 8.17 17.91 4.04
N LEU A 112 7.64 16.74 4.37
CA LEU A 112 6.32 16.59 5.01
C LEU A 112 6.36 16.88 6.52
N ASN A 113 7.55 16.90 7.13
CA ASN A 113 7.79 17.16 8.55
C ASN A 113 6.73 16.58 9.52
N PRO A 114 6.45 15.27 9.51
CA PRO A 114 5.37 14.68 10.28
C PRO A 114 5.66 14.68 11.78
N ALA A 115 4.64 14.99 12.59
CA ALA A 115 4.71 14.88 14.04
C ALA A 115 4.73 13.41 14.50
N ALA A 116 4.02 12.54 13.77
CA ALA A 116 4.00 11.10 14.02
C ALA A 116 3.92 10.29 12.71
N ILE A 117 4.49 9.09 12.75
CA ILE A 117 4.40 8.07 11.70
C ILE A 117 3.85 6.78 12.31
N VAL A 118 2.79 6.23 11.73
CA VAL A 118 2.13 5.02 12.22
C VAL A 118 2.19 3.93 11.15
N ASN A 119 2.67 2.75 11.51
CA ASN A 119 2.61 1.54 10.69
C ASN A 119 1.67 0.52 11.33
N THR A 120 0.64 0.06 10.61
CA THR A 120 -0.38 -0.88 11.11
C THR A 120 0.17 -2.30 11.23
N HIS A 121 1.05 -2.72 10.31
CA HIS A 121 1.74 -4.00 10.32
C HIS A 121 3.07 -3.93 9.56
N GLY A 122 3.81 -5.04 9.51
CA GLY A 122 5.19 -5.09 9.05
C GLY A 122 5.42 -5.45 7.59
N HIS A 123 4.39 -5.43 6.73
CA HIS A 123 4.58 -5.72 5.30
C HIS A 123 5.22 -4.53 4.56
N ASP A 124 5.93 -4.84 3.48
CA ASP A 124 6.70 -3.86 2.69
C ASP A 124 5.79 -2.82 2.03
N ASP A 125 4.54 -3.17 1.74
CA ASP A 125 3.51 -2.27 1.24
C ASP A 125 2.81 -1.48 2.35
N HIS A 126 3.29 -1.50 3.59
CA HIS A 126 2.84 -0.62 4.68
C HIS A 126 4.01 0.04 5.42
N VAL A 127 5.25 -0.24 5.01
CA VAL A 127 6.47 0.24 5.67
C VAL A 127 7.50 0.74 4.66
N ASP A 128 7.66 2.05 4.60
CA ASP A 128 8.78 2.69 3.92
C ASP A 128 9.88 3.03 4.93
N LYS A 129 10.83 2.10 5.07
CA LYS A 129 11.97 2.28 6.00
C LYS A 129 12.78 3.53 5.67
N LYS A 130 12.98 3.84 4.39
CA LYS A 130 13.80 5.00 3.97
C LYS A 130 13.10 6.30 4.36
N PHE A 131 11.79 6.38 4.12
CA PHE A 131 10.98 7.51 4.56
C PHE A 131 11.02 7.65 6.08
N ASN A 132 10.75 6.58 6.83
CA ASN A 132 10.74 6.57 8.29
C ASN A 132 12.08 7.06 8.88
N ASP A 133 13.22 6.56 8.35
CA ASP A 133 14.54 6.96 8.81
C ASP A 133 14.90 8.43 8.47
N SER A 134 14.18 9.07 7.55
CA SER A 134 14.38 10.47 7.18
C SER A 134 13.80 11.46 8.21
N TYR A 135 12.99 10.97 9.15
CA TYR A 135 12.33 11.77 10.19
C TYR A 135 12.57 11.18 11.60
N PRO A 136 13.81 11.21 12.10
CA PRO A 136 14.16 10.59 13.39
C PRO A 136 13.52 11.27 14.61
N GLU A 137 13.01 12.50 14.45
CA GLU A 137 12.38 13.28 15.53
C GLU A 137 10.86 13.02 15.63
N SER A 138 10.25 12.36 14.64
CA SER A 138 8.83 12.01 14.67
C SER A 138 8.56 10.95 15.72
N GLN A 139 7.42 11.06 16.40
CA GLN A 139 6.92 9.93 17.20
C GLN A 139 6.57 8.77 16.26
N THR A 140 6.75 7.52 16.70
CA THR A 140 6.46 6.36 15.86
C THR A 140 5.69 5.28 16.59
N ILE A 141 4.63 4.78 15.98
CA ILE A 141 3.97 3.54 16.38
C ILE A 141 4.22 2.51 15.28
N LYS A 142 4.80 1.36 15.64
CA LYS A 142 5.14 0.30 14.69
C LYS A 142 4.46 -0.98 15.10
N TYR A 143 3.26 -1.20 14.54
CA TYR A 143 2.50 -2.46 14.62
C TYR A 143 2.36 -3.04 16.03
N VAL A 144 2.18 -2.15 17.00
CA VAL A 144 2.01 -2.47 18.42
C VAL A 144 0.85 -1.65 18.99
N LYS A 145 0.29 -2.11 20.10
CA LYS A 145 -0.63 -1.32 20.93
C LYS A 145 0.14 -0.17 21.57
N ASP A 146 -0.28 1.05 21.31
CA ASP A 146 0.35 2.27 21.83
C ASP A 146 -0.69 3.41 21.89
N ASP A 147 -0.35 4.47 22.63
CA ASP A 147 -1.19 5.65 22.88
C ASP A 147 -0.28 6.87 23.06
N ILE A 148 -0.35 7.79 22.10
CA ILE A 148 0.49 8.98 22.04
C ILE A 148 -0.34 10.24 21.78
N ASN A 149 0.19 11.36 22.25
CA ASN A 149 -0.34 12.68 21.94
C ASN A 149 0.72 13.51 21.21
N THR A 150 0.26 14.25 20.22
CA THR A 150 1.02 15.31 19.53
C THR A 150 0.41 16.65 19.90
N LYS A 151 0.64 17.72 19.12
CA LYS A 151 0.07 19.03 19.43
C LYS A 151 -1.44 19.07 19.16
N ASP A 152 -1.87 18.49 18.04
CA ASP A 152 -3.23 18.56 17.50
C ASP A 152 -3.90 17.16 17.45
N PHE A 153 -3.12 16.06 17.51
CA PHE A 153 -3.65 14.69 17.46
C PHE A 153 -3.53 13.95 18.78
N HIS A 154 -4.55 13.17 19.10
CA HIS A 154 -4.47 11.98 19.95
C HIS A 154 -4.48 10.74 19.05
N ILE A 155 -3.49 9.86 19.19
CA ILE A 155 -3.27 8.71 18.33
C ILE A 155 -3.14 7.47 19.19
N TYR A 156 -3.98 6.48 18.96
CA TYR A 156 -3.88 5.21 19.67
C TYR A 156 -4.16 4.04 18.75
N THR A 157 -3.67 2.86 19.12
CA THR A 157 -3.84 1.65 18.34
C THR A 157 -4.53 0.54 19.12
N ILE A 158 -5.33 -0.24 18.42
CA ILE A 158 -6.07 -1.37 18.96
C ILE A 158 -5.55 -2.63 18.29
N LEU A 159 -5.22 -3.66 19.08
CA LEU A 159 -4.80 -4.94 18.53
C LEU A 159 -5.91 -5.53 17.67
N SER A 160 -5.54 -6.07 16.52
CA SER A 160 -6.42 -6.82 15.64
C SER A 160 -5.65 -7.99 15.04
N SER A 161 -6.29 -8.80 14.21
CA SER A 161 -5.61 -9.91 13.53
C SER A 161 -5.39 -9.58 12.06
N HIS A 162 -4.21 -9.88 11.53
CA HIS A 162 -3.94 -9.82 10.11
C HIS A 162 -4.55 -11.03 9.37
N SER A 163 -4.81 -12.14 10.06
CA SER A 163 -5.32 -13.37 9.45
C SER A 163 -6.23 -14.15 10.39
N GLY A 164 -7.51 -14.22 10.03
CA GLY A 164 -8.52 -14.86 10.87
C GLY A 164 -8.91 -14.02 12.08
N ASP A 165 -9.50 -14.65 13.09
CA ASP A 165 -10.13 -13.96 14.23
C ASP A 165 -9.28 -13.94 15.51
N THR A 166 -8.13 -14.61 15.52
CA THR A 166 -7.28 -14.69 16.71
C THR A 166 -6.38 -13.46 16.78
N ILE A 167 -6.56 -12.65 17.82
CA ILE A 167 -5.77 -11.45 18.11
C ILE A 167 -4.61 -11.85 19.02
N GLU A 168 -3.38 -11.58 18.58
CA GLU A 168 -2.15 -11.84 19.34
C GLU A 168 -1.33 -10.54 19.44
N GLU A 169 -0.63 -10.33 20.55
CA GLU A 169 0.18 -9.12 20.75
C GLU A 169 1.42 -9.07 19.82
N ALA A 170 1.90 -10.22 19.36
CA ALA A 170 3.07 -10.31 18.49
C ALA A 170 2.65 -10.38 17.00
N ASN A 171 3.11 -9.41 16.20
CA ASN A 171 3.07 -9.41 14.73
C ASN A 171 1.69 -9.67 14.13
N ASN A 172 0.67 -9.02 14.66
CA ASN A 172 -0.64 -8.95 14.02
C ASN A 172 -1.02 -7.47 13.85
N ASN A 173 -1.81 -7.21 12.81
CA ASN A 173 -2.29 -5.89 12.43
C ASN A 173 -2.78 -5.07 13.63
N VAL A 174 -2.53 -3.77 13.65
CA VAL A 174 -3.22 -2.85 14.56
C VAL A 174 -4.18 -1.95 13.80
N ILE A 175 -5.34 -1.73 14.38
CA ILE A 175 -6.26 -0.68 13.94
C ILE A 175 -5.74 0.63 14.53
N ALA A 176 -5.41 1.60 13.69
CA ALA A 176 -4.93 2.91 14.11
C ALA A 176 -6.08 3.90 14.19
N VAL A 177 -6.16 4.66 15.28
CA VAL A 177 -7.17 5.68 15.51
C VAL A 177 -6.50 7.03 15.66
N PHE A 178 -7.04 8.02 14.97
CA PHE A 178 -6.58 9.40 14.97
C PHE A 178 -7.76 10.30 15.37
N GLU A 179 -7.66 10.92 16.52
CA GLU A 179 -8.59 11.96 16.97
C GLU A 179 -7.97 13.33 16.72
N VAL A 180 -8.60 14.12 15.86
CA VAL A 180 -8.07 15.42 15.39
C VAL A 180 -9.21 16.35 15.01
N ASP A 181 -9.18 17.60 15.47
CA ASP A 181 -10.19 18.63 15.18
C ASP A 181 -11.66 18.17 15.34
N GLY A 182 -11.90 17.31 16.34
CA GLY A 182 -13.21 16.74 16.65
C GLY A 182 -13.65 15.58 15.74
N LEU A 183 -12.83 15.19 14.77
CA LEU A 183 -13.00 13.99 13.95
C LEU A 183 -12.31 12.79 14.59
N ARG A 184 -12.92 11.60 14.44
CA ARG A 184 -12.30 10.31 14.69
C ARG A 184 -12.10 9.57 13.37
N ILE A 185 -10.85 9.46 12.95
CA ILE A 185 -10.42 8.79 11.72
C ILE A 185 -9.78 7.46 12.11
N VAL A 186 -10.16 6.38 11.44
CA VAL A 186 -9.68 5.03 11.74
C VAL A 186 -9.08 4.40 10.51
N HIS A 187 -7.87 3.85 10.62
CA HIS A 187 -7.28 3.00 9.60
C HIS A 187 -7.26 1.55 10.08
N MET A 188 -7.95 0.68 9.34
CA MET A 188 -8.08 -0.73 9.71
C MET A 188 -6.84 -1.58 9.41
N GLY A 189 -5.82 -1.03 8.76
CA GLY A 189 -4.74 -1.79 8.13
C GLY A 189 -5.26 -2.96 7.31
N ASP A 190 -4.56 -4.09 7.40
CA ASP A 190 -4.89 -5.34 6.72
C ASP A 190 -5.62 -6.31 7.66
N ILE A 191 -6.70 -5.83 8.29
CA ILE A 191 -7.50 -6.65 9.21
C ILE A 191 -8.08 -7.89 8.50
N GLY A 192 -7.73 -9.09 8.99
CA GLY A 192 -8.18 -10.38 8.47
C GLY A 192 -9.38 -10.99 9.20
N GLN A 193 -9.88 -10.30 10.24
CA GLN A 193 -11.02 -10.72 11.06
C GLN A 193 -12.31 -10.80 10.25
N THR A 194 -13.22 -11.67 10.70
CA THR A 194 -14.59 -11.78 10.20
C THR A 194 -15.56 -10.82 10.87
N ALA A 195 -15.23 -10.39 12.08
CA ALA A 195 -15.98 -9.43 12.89
C ALA A 195 -15.04 -8.73 13.88
N LEU A 196 -15.39 -7.50 14.26
CA LEU A 196 -14.78 -6.82 15.41
C LEU A 196 -15.30 -7.42 16.71
N THR A 197 -14.45 -7.47 17.73
CA THR A 197 -14.87 -7.84 19.09
C THR A 197 -15.62 -6.70 19.76
N GLU A 198 -16.37 -7.00 20.82
CA GLU A 198 -17.05 -5.96 21.62
C GLU A 198 -16.04 -4.97 22.21
N GLU A 199 -14.88 -5.44 22.68
CA GLU A 199 -13.79 -4.60 23.19
C GLU A 199 -13.21 -3.68 22.11
N GLN A 200 -13.02 -4.19 20.88
CA GLN A 200 -12.58 -3.37 19.75
C GLN A 200 -13.62 -2.29 19.42
N LEU A 201 -14.91 -2.64 19.37
CA LEU A 201 -16.00 -1.70 19.08
C LEU A 201 -16.12 -0.62 20.17
N GLU A 202 -15.98 -0.98 21.45
CA GLU A 202 -16.00 -0.03 22.56
C GLU A 202 -14.81 0.94 22.49
N ALA A 203 -13.61 0.43 22.20
CA ALA A 203 -12.40 1.25 22.06
C ALA A 203 -12.43 2.16 20.82
N LEU A 204 -13.11 1.75 19.75
CA LEU A 204 -13.27 2.55 18.52
C LEU A 204 -14.31 3.67 18.71
N GLY A 205 -15.41 3.39 19.42
CA GLY A 205 -16.50 4.34 19.58
C GLY A 205 -17.12 4.79 18.26
N GLU A 206 -17.67 6.01 18.22
CA GLU A 206 -18.23 6.59 17.00
C GLU A 206 -17.13 6.99 16.01
N VAL A 207 -17.13 6.37 14.82
CA VAL A 207 -16.13 6.63 13.77
C VAL A 207 -16.70 7.55 12.70
N ASP A 208 -15.95 8.60 12.36
CA ASP A 208 -16.34 9.53 11.29
C ASP A 208 -15.84 9.06 9.93
N VAL A 209 -14.57 8.68 9.85
CA VAL A 209 -13.92 8.24 8.62
C VAL A 209 -13.21 6.93 8.88
N ALA A 210 -13.48 5.91 8.07
CA ALA A 210 -12.77 4.63 8.13
C ALA A 210 -12.05 4.34 6.81
N PHE A 211 -10.74 4.12 6.86
CA PHE A 211 -9.99 3.50 5.77
C PHE A 211 -10.12 1.99 5.88
N MET A 212 -10.73 1.35 4.87
CA MET A 212 -11.07 -0.07 4.91
C MET A 212 -10.70 -0.81 3.63
N GLN A 213 -10.07 -1.97 3.79
CA GLN A 213 -9.76 -2.87 2.68
C GLN A 213 -10.95 -3.72 2.21
N PHE A 214 -10.97 -4.11 0.94
CA PHE A 214 -12.04 -4.95 0.36
C PHE A 214 -11.55 -6.17 -0.41
N GLU A 215 -10.32 -6.16 -0.92
CA GLU A 215 -9.67 -7.29 -1.58
C GLU A 215 -8.17 -7.32 -1.27
N ASN A 216 -7.73 -8.31 -0.51
CA ASN A 216 -6.34 -8.50 -0.15
C ASN A 216 -6.07 -9.98 0.15
N SER A 217 -5.17 -10.59 -0.63
CA SER A 217 -4.85 -12.01 -0.47
C SER A 217 -4.08 -12.33 0.80
N TYR A 218 -3.33 -11.38 1.38
CA TYR A 218 -2.52 -11.62 2.57
C TYR A 218 -3.37 -11.73 3.84
N SER A 219 -4.49 -11.02 3.89
CA SER A 219 -5.44 -11.04 5.00
C SER A 219 -6.69 -11.90 4.73
N ASP A 220 -6.70 -12.62 3.59
CA ASP A 220 -7.87 -13.37 3.11
C ASP A 220 -9.12 -12.48 3.07
N MET A 221 -8.98 -11.24 2.59
CA MET A 221 -10.05 -10.28 2.38
C MET A 221 -10.56 -10.41 0.95
N THR A 222 -11.85 -10.69 0.75
CA THR A 222 -12.43 -10.83 -0.59
C THR A 222 -13.87 -10.35 -0.63
N LEU A 223 -14.33 -9.92 -1.81
CA LEU A 223 -15.75 -9.62 -2.04
C LEU A 223 -16.68 -10.82 -1.78
N LYS A 224 -16.16 -12.05 -1.84
CA LYS A 224 -16.94 -13.29 -1.63
C LYS A 224 -17.20 -13.59 -0.16
N ASN A 225 -16.21 -13.39 0.72
CA ASN A 225 -16.37 -13.68 2.15
C ASN A 225 -17.04 -12.51 2.90
N GLU A 226 -17.09 -11.34 2.27
CA GLU A 226 -17.73 -10.11 2.74
C GLU A 226 -17.22 -9.64 4.12
N LYS A 227 -16.00 -10.04 4.53
CA LYS A 227 -15.43 -9.60 5.81
C LYS A 227 -15.38 -8.07 5.90
N GLY A 228 -14.92 -7.41 4.83
CA GLY A 228 -14.81 -5.96 4.77
C GLY A 228 -16.15 -5.26 4.95
N PHE A 229 -17.18 -5.72 4.22
CA PHE A 229 -18.55 -5.20 4.33
C PHE A 229 -19.14 -5.40 5.73
N LYS A 230 -18.98 -6.57 6.33
CA LYS A 230 -19.47 -6.86 7.69
C LYS A 230 -18.80 -5.97 8.74
N ILE A 231 -17.50 -5.76 8.61
CA ILE A 231 -16.75 -4.90 9.53
C ILE A 231 -17.24 -3.45 9.44
N ILE A 232 -17.42 -2.89 8.24
CA ILE A 232 -17.93 -1.51 8.13
C ILE A 232 -19.40 -1.40 8.56
N GLU A 233 -20.21 -2.44 8.39
CA GLU A 233 -21.58 -2.48 8.91
C GLU A 233 -21.61 -2.50 10.46
N GLN A 234 -20.68 -3.21 11.10
CA GLN A 234 -20.50 -3.18 12.56
C GLN A 234 -20.00 -1.82 13.06
N LEU A 235 -19.01 -1.26 12.36
CA LEU A 235 -18.38 0.01 12.71
C LEU A 235 -19.30 1.21 12.43
N ASN A 236 -20.15 1.10 11.42
CA ASN A 236 -21.12 2.08 10.96
C ASN A 236 -20.56 3.53 10.83
N PRO A 237 -19.41 3.73 10.15
CA PRO A 237 -18.80 5.05 10.05
C PRO A 237 -19.61 6.02 9.19
N LYS A 238 -19.39 7.32 9.32
CA LYS A 238 -20.02 8.31 8.42
C LYS A 238 -19.52 8.19 6.98
N ILE A 239 -18.21 8.03 6.83
CA ILE A 239 -17.52 7.89 5.54
C ILE A 239 -16.63 6.64 5.56
N VAL A 240 -16.67 5.88 4.48
CA VAL A 240 -15.72 4.81 4.18
C VAL A 240 -14.83 5.26 3.03
N ILE A 241 -13.52 5.18 3.22
CA ILE A 241 -12.53 5.35 2.17
C ILE A 241 -11.94 3.97 1.85
N PRO A 242 -12.26 3.37 0.69
CA PRO A 242 -11.72 2.08 0.32
C PRO A 242 -10.19 2.14 0.13
N THR A 243 -9.49 1.16 0.70
CA THR A 243 -8.10 0.81 0.40
C THR A 243 -8.05 -0.64 -0.09
N HIS A 244 -6.88 -1.15 -0.52
CA HIS A 244 -6.66 -2.54 -0.96
C HIS A 244 -7.87 -3.18 -1.63
N TYR A 245 -8.13 -2.77 -2.87
CA TYR A 245 -9.26 -3.23 -3.66
C TYR A 245 -8.87 -3.29 -5.14
N THR A 246 -9.57 -4.12 -5.92
CA THR A 246 -9.53 -4.03 -7.39
C THR A 246 -10.76 -3.28 -7.88
N ASP A 247 -10.75 -2.76 -9.11
CA ASP A 247 -11.91 -2.05 -9.69
C ASP A 247 -13.24 -2.82 -9.62
N LYS A 248 -13.20 -4.15 -9.39
CA LYS A 248 -14.39 -4.97 -9.16
C LYS A 248 -15.12 -4.66 -7.85
N ALA A 249 -14.44 -4.09 -6.85
CA ALA A 249 -15.04 -3.70 -5.59
C ALA A 249 -15.94 -2.45 -5.74
N LEU A 250 -15.60 -1.53 -6.66
CA LEU A 250 -16.30 -0.25 -6.80
C LEU A 250 -17.79 -0.44 -7.17
N PRO A 251 -18.18 -1.26 -8.17
CA PRO A 251 -19.60 -1.49 -8.45
C PRO A 251 -20.37 -2.13 -7.27
N VAL A 252 -19.70 -2.97 -6.47
CA VAL A 252 -20.32 -3.61 -5.30
C VAL A 252 -20.56 -2.58 -4.18
N LEU A 253 -19.59 -1.69 -3.96
CA LEU A 253 -19.73 -0.56 -3.03
C LEU A 253 -20.85 0.38 -3.48
N GLU A 254 -20.92 0.72 -4.76
CA GLU A 254 -21.99 1.56 -5.31
C GLU A 254 -23.37 0.94 -5.15
N GLU A 255 -23.49 -0.37 -5.42
CA GLU A 255 -24.74 -1.11 -5.25
C GLU A 255 -25.21 -1.10 -3.79
N LYS A 256 -24.28 -1.33 -2.83
CA LYS A 256 -24.62 -1.42 -1.41
C LYS A 256 -24.86 -0.06 -0.75
N TYR A 257 -24.08 0.95 -1.11
CA TYR A 257 -23.97 2.20 -0.34
C TYR A 257 -24.27 3.47 -1.15
N GLY A 258 -24.58 3.34 -2.43
CA GLY A 258 -24.87 4.46 -3.31
C GLY A 258 -23.64 5.04 -3.98
N ALA A 259 -23.83 6.14 -4.72
CA ALA A 259 -22.79 6.72 -5.56
C ALA A 259 -21.49 7.05 -4.80
N ILE A 260 -20.36 6.64 -5.38
CA ILE A 260 -19.04 6.96 -4.84
C ILE A 260 -18.71 8.43 -5.12
N GLN A 261 -18.34 9.17 -4.08
CA GLN A 261 -17.82 10.53 -4.23
C GLN A 261 -16.32 10.49 -4.49
N VAL A 262 -15.88 11.09 -5.58
CA VAL A 262 -14.48 11.05 -6.02
C VAL A 262 -13.79 12.39 -5.76
N PHE A 263 -12.60 12.33 -5.17
CA PHE A 263 -11.74 13.46 -4.85
C PHE A 263 -10.38 13.26 -5.50
N GLU A 264 -9.85 14.31 -6.13
CA GLU A 264 -8.53 14.27 -6.76
C GLU A 264 -7.46 14.63 -5.72
N ASN A 265 -6.58 13.69 -5.41
CA ASN A 265 -5.45 13.78 -4.47
C ASN A 265 -5.80 14.04 -2.99
N LYS A 266 -6.85 14.81 -2.70
CA LYS A 266 -7.16 15.26 -1.35
C LYS A 266 -8.64 15.36 -1.05
N LEU A 267 -8.99 15.01 0.19
CA LEU A 267 -10.25 15.32 0.84
C LEU A 267 -10.00 16.35 1.95
N THR A 268 -10.79 17.42 2.00
CA THR A 268 -10.79 18.36 3.12
C THR A 268 -12.15 18.33 3.78
N ILE A 269 -12.21 18.10 5.09
CA ILE A 269 -13.48 17.90 5.79
C ILE A 269 -13.42 18.42 7.23
N ALA A 270 -14.52 19.04 7.66
CA ALA A 270 -14.76 19.39 9.06
C ALA A 270 -15.88 18.51 9.65
N LYS A 271 -15.90 18.39 10.98
CA LYS A 271 -16.92 17.60 11.71
C LYS A 271 -18.36 17.96 11.35
N ASN A 272 -18.65 19.23 11.10
CA ASN A 272 -19.97 19.74 10.73
C ASN A 272 -20.31 19.59 9.24
N GLU A 273 -19.40 19.04 8.42
CA GLU A 273 -19.60 18.77 6.99
C GLU A 273 -19.74 17.27 6.70
N LEU A 274 -19.67 16.43 7.73
CA LEU A 274 -19.94 15.01 7.60
C LEU A 274 -21.37 14.79 7.09
N PRO A 275 -21.58 13.76 6.26
CA PRO A 275 -22.92 13.40 5.81
C PRO A 275 -23.83 13.03 7.00
N ASP A 276 -25.11 13.36 6.88
CA ASP A 276 -26.11 13.04 7.90
C ASP A 276 -26.30 11.51 8.04
N THR A 277 -26.19 10.78 6.93
CA THR A 277 -26.25 9.32 6.85
C THR A 277 -24.90 8.66 7.13
N THR A 278 -24.90 7.36 7.42
CA THR A 278 -23.68 6.55 7.54
C THR A 278 -23.36 5.82 6.24
N LEU A 279 -22.15 5.28 6.17
CA LEU A 279 -21.64 4.44 5.07
C LEU A 279 -21.60 5.15 3.71
N ASN A 280 -21.22 6.43 3.68
CA ASN A 280 -20.98 7.13 2.42
C ASN A 280 -19.58 6.76 1.88
N VAL A 281 -19.48 6.34 0.63
CA VAL A 281 -18.20 5.86 0.07
C VAL A 281 -17.48 6.98 -0.66
N TYR A 282 -16.28 7.32 -0.18
CA TYR A 282 -15.44 8.38 -0.73
C TYR A 282 -14.17 7.75 -1.29
N GLN A 283 -13.79 8.13 -2.51
CA GLN A 283 -12.55 7.71 -3.15
C GLN A 283 -11.64 8.92 -3.30
N ILE A 284 -10.42 8.82 -2.76
CA ILE A 284 -9.36 9.81 -2.99
C ILE A 284 -8.42 9.20 -4.02
N GLN A 285 -8.44 9.72 -5.25
CA GLN A 285 -7.53 9.32 -6.31
C GLN A 285 -6.11 9.78 -5.97
N ASN A 286 -5.11 9.01 -6.41
CA ASN A 286 -3.71 9.35 -6.26
C ASN A 286 -3.10 9.59 -7.64
N GLU A 287 -3.00 10.87 -7.99
CA GLU A 287 -2.39 11.39 -9.21
C GLU A 287 -1.03 12.03 -8.92
N HIS A 288 -0.46 11.81 -7.72
CA HIS A 288 0.84 12.36 -7.36
C HIS A 288 1.97 11.79 -8.21
N LYS A 289 2.95 12.64 -8.54
CA LYS A 289 4.14 12.32 -9.32
C LYS A 289 5.34 13.04 -8.73
N TYR A 290 6.29 12.28 -8.21
CA TYR A 290 7.44 12.83 -7.47
C TYR A 290 8.74 12.05 -7.72
N LYS A 291 8.82 11.38 -8.87
CA LYS A 291 10.01 10.72 -9.39
C LYS A 291 10.29 11.19 -10.81
#